data_AF-A0A3P8RPU4-F1
#
_entry.id   AF-A0A3P8RPU4-F1
#
_cell.length_a   1.000
_cell.length_b   1.000
_cell.length_c   1.000
_cell.angle_alpha   90.00
_cell.angle_beta   90.00
_cell.angle_gamma   90.00
#
_symmetry.space_group_name_H-M   'P 1'
#
loop_
_entity.id
_entity.type
_entity.pdbx_description
1 polymer ?
#
loop_
_entity_poly.entity_id
_entity_poly.type
_entity_poly.pdbx_seq_one_letter_code
_entity_poly.pdbx_strand_id
1 'polypeptide(L)'
;MYYVVVQGIPEVARAVIHIDEQSGKNKYKLLVEGDNLRAVMATHGVNGSRTTSNNTYEVERTLGIETARSTIINEIQYTMVSHGMSIDRRHVMLLADLMTGPAGICTDVLMRVGVVSVKESWISLQTHCCNQCGKSFRQSSYLKRHMLIHTEEISFLL
;
A
#
# COMPACT_ATOMS: atom_id res chain seq x y z
N MET A 1 26.81 13.09 20.14
CA MET A 1 27.83 12.88 19.08
C MET A 1 27.11 12.94 17.75
N TYR A 2 27.50 13.87 16.88
CA TYR A 2 26.97 13.97 15.52
C TYR A 2 27.91 13.20 14.59
N TYR A 3 27.40 12.19 13.89
CA TYR A 3 28.13 11.52 12.82
C TYR A 3 27.89 12.30 11.53
N VAL A 4 28.97 12.75 10.90
CA VAL A 4 28.93 13.45 9.61
C VAL A 4 29.25 12.44 8.51
N VAL A 5 28.38 12.33 7.50
CA VAL A 5 28.63 11.52 6.32
C VAL A 5 29.61 12.26 5.41
N VAL A 6 30.78 11.67 5.17
CA VAL A 6 31.85 12.30 4.37
C VAL A 6 31.60 12.13 2.87
N GLN A 7 31.08 10.98 2.43
CA GLN A 7 30.76 10.71 1.03
C GLN A 7 29.68 9.62 0.91
N GLY A 8 28.81 9.75 -0.09
CA GLY A 8 27.74 8.79 -0.39
C GLY A 8 26.35 9.31 -0.06
N ILE A 9 25.37 8.40 -0.12
CA ILE A 9 23.98 8.69 0.20
C ILE A 9 23.76 8.35 1.68
N PRO A 10 23.32 9.29 2.53
CA PRO A 10 23.19 9.07 3.97
C PRO A 10 22.13 8.04 4.35
N GLU A 11 21.12 7.86 3.49
CA GLU A 11 19.99 6.95 3.69
C GLU A 11 20.30 5.50 3.27
N VAL A 12 21.49 5.25 2.69
CA VAL A 12 21.94 3.91 2.32
C VAL A 12 22.81 3.32 3.43
N ALA A 13 22.35 2.23 4.02
CA ALA A 13 23.05 1.53 5.10
C ALA A 13 24.19 0.66 4.56
N ARG A 14 23.95 -0.13 3.51
CA ARG A 14 24.96 -0.99 2.89
C ARG A 14 24.65 -1.27 1.43
N ALA A 15 25.68 -1.63 0.67
CA ALA A 15 25.55 -2.13 -0.69
C ALA A 15 26.40 -3.40 -0.86
N VAL A 16 25.86 -4.40 -1.55
CA VAL A 16 26.46 -5.70 -1.79
C VAL A 16 26.50 -5.97 -3.29
N ILE A 17 27.64 -6.45 -3.79
CA ILE A 17 27.79 -6.81 -5.20
C ILE A 17 27.48 -8.30 -5.36
N HIS A 18 26.49 -8.61 -6.20
CA HIS A 18 26.14 -9.96 -6.60
C HIS A 18 26.62 -10.21 -8.03
N ILE A 19 27.32 -11.33 -8.26
CA ILE A 19 27.86 -11.70 -9.57
C ILE A 19 26.97 -12.81 -10.14
N ASP A 20 26.32 -12.54 -11.29
CA ASP A 20 25.59 -13.56 -12.02
C ASP A 20 26.50 -14.25 -13.04
N GLU A 21 26.83 -15.52 -12.80
CA GLU A 21 27.69 -16.33 -13.67
C GLU A 21 26.92 -17.09 -14.76
N GLN A 22 25.58 -17.17 -14.68
CA GLN A 22 24.76 -18.07 -15.49
C GLN A 22 24.68 -17.75 -17.00
N SER A 23 25.24 -16.63 -17.47
CA SER A 23 24.99 -16.12 -18.83
C SER A 23 26.25 -15.98 -19.71
N GLY A 24 27.40 -16.51 -19.29
CA GLY A 24 28.66 -16.41 -20.06
C GLY A 24 29.22 -14.99 -20.22
N LYS A 25 28.56 -14.00 -19.61
CA LYS A 25 28.99 -12.60 -19.46
C LYS A 25 28.89 -12.25 -17.99
N ASN A 26 29.99 -11.81 -17.38
CA ASN A 26 30.01 -11.37 -15.98
C ASN A 26 29.11 -10.14 -15.82
N LYS A 27 27.89 -10.35 -15.29
CA LYS A 27 26.97 -9.28 -14.94
C LYS A 27 27.06 -9.04 -13.44
N TYR A 28 27.44 -7.83 -13.07
CA TYR A 28 27.43 -7.35 -11.69
C TYR A 28 26.07 -6.72 -11.40
N LYS A 29 25.38 -7.21 -10.38
CA LYS A 29 24.17 -6.62 -9.82
C LYS A 29 24.53 -5.99 -8.48
N LEU A 30 24.15 -4.74 -8.28
CA LEU A 30 24.31 -4.06 -7.00
C LEU A 30 23.00 -4.22 -6.21
N LEU A 31 23.09 -4.80 -5.02
CA LEU A 31 22.00 -4.86 -4.05
C LEU A 31 22.25 -3.76 -3.03
N VAL A 32 21.33 -2.80 -2.93
CA VAL A 32 21.45 -1.66 -2.02
C VAL A 32 20.38 -1.79 -0.95
N GLU A 33 20.79 -1.62 0.31
CA GLU A 33 19.88 -1.51 1.43
C GLU A 33 19.84 -0.06 1.90
N GLY A 34 18.71 0.59 1.67
CA GLY A 34 18.49 1.97 2.01
C GLY A 34 17.20 2.49 1.40
N ASP A 35 16.79 3.67 1.87
CA ASP A 35 15.53 4.30 1.50
C ASP A 35 15.81 5.57 0.69
N ASN A 36 16.42 5.42 -0.51
CA ASN A 36 16.53 6.52 -1.48
C ASN A 36 16.78 6.06 -2.94
N LEU A 37 15.79 5.38 -3.52
CA LEU A 37 15.74 4.97 -4.92
C LEU A 37 16.04 6.13 -5.87
N ARG A 38 15.53 7.35 -5.60
CA ARG A 38 15.74 8.50 -6.49
C ARG A 38 17.22 8.87 -6.59
N ALA A 39 17.91 8.97 -5.46
CA ALA A 39 19.33 9.27 -5.44
C ALA A 39 20.15 8.14 -6.08
N VAL A 40 19.81 6.88 -5.78
CA VAL A 40 20.46 5.69 -6.37
C VAL A 40 20.33 5.69 -7.89
N MET A 41 19.15 5.98 -8.44
CA MET A 41 18.94 6.08 -9.89
C MET A 41 19.71 7.22 -10.55
N ALA A 42 19.98 8.30 -9.80
CA ALA A 42 20.73 9.46 -10.30
C ALA A 42 22.26 9.28 -10.21
N THR A 43 22.75 8.26 -9.49
CA THR A 43 24.20 8.04 -9.40
C THR A 43 24.81 7.64 -10.74
N HIS A 44 25.91 8.29 -11.09
CA HIS A 44 26.61 8.05 -12.34
C HIS A 44 27.10 6.59 -12.42
N GLY A 45 26.81 5.92 -13.53
CA GLY A 45 27.18 4.52 -13.76
C GLY A 45 26.12 3.50 -13.33
N VAL A 46 25.05 3.92 -12.65
CA VAL A 46 23.89 3.07 -12.35
C VAL A 46 22.86 3.19 -13.47
N ASN A 47 22.33 2.05 -13.93
CA ASN A 47 21.27 2.04 -14.95
C ASN A 47 19.90 2.18 -14.29
N GLY A 48 19.43 3.42 -14.14
CA GLY A 48 18.14 3.75 -13.52
C GLY A 48 16.94 3.06 -14.16
N SER A 49 16.96 2.78 -15.47
CA SER A 49 15.84 2.13 -16.17
C SER A 49 15.63 0.67 -15.77
N ARG A 50 16.61 0.05 -15.10
CA ARG A 50 16.54 -1.34 -14.65
C ARG A 50 16.61 -1.48 -13.13
N THR A 51 16.65 -0.38 -12.40
CA THR A 51 16.64 -0.39 -10.94
C THR A 51 15.23 -0.66 -10.44
N THR A 52 15.09 -1.57 -9.49
CA THR A 52 13.84 -1.90 -8.81
C THR A 52 14.02 -1.70 -7.31
N SER A 53 12.94 -1.35 -6.62
CA SER A 53 12.88 -1.29 -5.16
C SER A 53 11.73 -2.17 -4.67
N ASN A 54 11.90 -2.73 -3.47
CA ASN A 54 10.86 -3.45 -2.74
C ASN A 54 9.88 -2.50 -2.03
N ASN A 55 10.27 -1.24 -1.82
CA ASN A 55 9.45 -0.24 -1.13
C ASN A 55 8.47 0.44 -2.09
N THR A 56 7.19 0.04 -2.02
CA THR A 56 6.14 0.52 -2.93
C THR A 56 5.83 2.00 -2.78
N TYR A 57 5.95 2.55 -1.56
CA TYR A 57 5.72 3.98 -1.29
C TYR A 57 6.78 4.86 -1.97
N GLU A 58 8.03 4.41 -1.91
CA GLU A 58 9.11 5.13 -2.57
C GLU A 58 9.01 5.06 -4.10
N VAL A 59 8.68 3.87 -4.63
CA VAL A 59 8.46 3.67 -6.07
C VAL A 59 7.34 4.57 -6.58
N GLU A 60 6.24 4.68 -5.85
CA GLU A 60 5.14 5.58 -6.21
C GLU A 60 5.59 7.04 -6.27
N ARG A 61 6.31 7.51 -5.23
CA ARG A 61 6.80 8.90 -5.16
C ARG A 61 7.83 9.25 -6.25
N THR A 62 8.48 8.26 -6.81
CA THR A 62 9.57 8.45 -7.79
C THR A 62 9.15 8.18 -9.22
N LEU A 63 8.41 7.10 -9.46
CA LEU A 63 8.06 6.59 -10.79
C LEU A 63 6.55 6.64 -11.07
N GLY A 64 5.71 6.79 -10.03
CA GLY A 64 4.26 6.91 -10.13
C GLY A 64 3.51 5.64 -9.78
N ILE A 65 2.18 5.78 -9.73
CA ILE A 65 1.25 4.76 -9.22
C ILE A 65 1.23 3.47 -10.06
N GLU A 66 1.43 3.58 -11.37
CA GLU A 66 1.43 2.44 -12.28
C GLU A 66 2.66 1.53 -12.08
N THR A 67 3.81 2.13 -11.80
CA THR A 67 5.01 1.36 -11.46
C THR A 67 4.85 0.70 -10.09
N ALA A 68 4.27 1.41 -9.11
CA ALA A 68 3.98 0.84 -7.80
C ALA A 68 3.04 -0.38 -7.90
N ARG A 69 2.00 -0.30 -8.75
CA ARG A 69 1.11 -1.43 -9.08
C ARG A 69 1.89 -2.64 -9.56
N SER A 70 2.77 -2.43 -10.54
CA SER A 70 3.59 -3.50 -11.11
C SER A 70 4.55 -4.11 -10.08
N THR A 71 5.15 -3.29 -9.21
CA THR A 71 6.01 -3.74 -8.11
C THR A 71 5.26 -4.63 -7.13
N ILE A 72 4.03 -4.25 -6.73
CA ILE A 72 3.17 -5.06 -5.84
C ILE A 72 2.91 -6.44 -6.46
N ILE A 73 2.55 -6.48 -7.74
CA ILE A 73 2.28 -7.74 -8.45
C ILE A 73 3.52 -8.63 -8.44
N ASN A 74 4.69 -8.05 -8.77
CA ASN A 74 5.94 -8.80 -8.85
C ASN A 74 6.40 -9.34 -7.49
N GLU A 75 6.29 -8.56 -6.41
CA GLU A 75 6.69 -8.98 -5.06
C GLU A 75 5.78 -10.09 -4.51
N ILE A 76 4.46 -9.95 -4.66
CA ILE A 76 3.51 -10.98 -4.23
C ILE A 76 3.74 -12.26 -5.02
N GLN A 77 3.95 -12.16 -6.33
CA GLN A 77 4.22 -13.34 -7.15
C GLN A 77 5.55 -13.99 -6.78
N TYR A 78 6.60 -13.19 -6.54
CA TYR A 78 7.92 -13.70 -6.14
C TYR A 78 7.85 -14.47 -4.81
N THR A 79 7.24 -13.89 -3.78
CA THR A 79 7.12 -14.51 -2.46
C THR A 79 6.28 -15.79 -2.49
N MET A 80 5.17 -15.81 -3.23
CA MET A 80 4.33 -17.00 -3.30
C MET A 80 4.97 -18.14 -4.08
N VAL A 81 5.71 -17.84 -5.15
CA VAL A 81 6.50 -18.84 -5.86
C VAL A 81 7.61 -19.40 -4.98
N SER A 82 8.29 -18.57 -4.18
CA SER A 82 9.30 -19.04 -3.21
C SER A 82 8.72 -19.99 -2.15
N HIS A 83 7.46 -19.83 -1.79
CA HIS A 83 6.74 -20.72 -0.87
C HIS A 83 6.04 -21.91 -1.56
N GLY A 84 6.19 -22.08 -2.88
CA GLY A 84 5.57 -23.16 -3.64
C GLY A 84 4.05 -23.02 -3.81
N MET A 85 3.50 -21.81 -3.60
CA MET A 85 2.09 -21.51 -3.80
C MET A 85 1.87 -20.94 -5.20
N SER A 86 0.96 -21.55 -5.97
CA SER A 86 0.57 -21.05 -7.28
C SER A 86 -0.79 -20.35 -7.19
N ILE A 87 -0.78 -19.02 -7.27
CA ILE A 87 -2.00 -18.21 -7.41
C ILE A 87 -2.06 -17.68 -8.84
N ASP A 88 -3.25 -17.73 -9.43
CA ASP A 88 -3.48 -17.13 -10.75
C ASP A 88 -3.20 -15.61 -10.72
N ARG A 89 -2.43 -15.11 -11.70
CA ARG A 89 -2.07 -13.70 -11.85
C ARG A 89 -3.25 -12.74 -11.80
N ARG A 90 -4.45 -13.17 -12.19
CA ARG A 90 -5.68 -12.35 -12.15
C ARG A 90 -6.04 -11.96 -10.71
N HIS A 91 -5.83 -12.83 -9.73
CA HIS A 91 -6.11 -12.51 -8.32
C HIS A 91 -5.14 -11.46 -7.80
N VAL A 92 -3.86 -11.57 -8.15
CA VAL A 92 -2.82 -10.60 -7.73
C VAL A 92 -3.04 -9.25 -8.41
N MET A 93 -3.44 -9.26 -9.70
CA MET A 93 -3.76 -8.03 -10.43
C MET A 93 -4.95 -7.29 -9.81
N LEU A 94 -6.02 -8.00 -9.45
CA LEU A 94 -7.18 -7.42 -8.76
C LEU A 94 -6.80 -6.79 -7.41
N LEU A 95 -5.93 -7.45 -6.63
CA LEU A 95 -5.41 -6.90 -5.38
C LEU A 95 -4.59 -5.62 -5.63
N ALA A 96 -3.73 -5.63 -6.65
CA ALA A 96 -2.92 -4.47 -7.00
C ALA A 96 -3.78 -3.30 -7.49
N ASP A 97 -4.79 -3.54 -8.33
CA ASP A 97 -5.76 -2.53 -8.77
C ASP A 97 -6.58 -1.95 -7.61
N LEU A 98 -6.95 -2.78 -6.62
CA LEU A 98 -7.60 -2.31 -5.40
C LEU A 98 -6.67 -1.39 -4.58
N MET A 99 -5.39 -1.74 -4.47
CA MET A 99 -4.41 -0.97 -3.71
C MET A 99 -4.00 0.34 -4.40
N THR A 100 -4.09 0.40 -5.74
CA THR A 100 -3.61 1.53 -6.56
C THR A 100 -4.72 2.30 -7.29
N GLY A 101 -5.98 1.92 -7.07
CA GLY A 101 -7.15 2.54 -7.69
C GLY A 101 -7.43 3.96 -7.18
N PRO A 102 -8.38 4.67 -7.80
CA PRO A 102 -8.68 6.09 -7.52
C PRO A 102 -9.18 6.38 -6.08
N ALA A 103 -9.43 5.34 -5.27
CA ALA A 103 -9.75 5.43 -3.85
C ALA A 103 -8.54 5.17 -2.91
N GLY A 104 -7.32 5.03 -3.45
CA GLY A 104 -6.11 4.68 -2.72
C GLY A 104 -5.05 5.76 -2.81
N ILE A 105 -5.13 6.74 -1.91
CA ILE A 105 -3.93 7.44 -1.45
C ILE A 105 -3.08 6.35 -0.82
N CYS A 106 -1.96 6.00 -1.45
CA CYS A 106 -0.93 5.24 -0.76
C CYS A 106 -0.66 5.94 0.58
N THR A 107 -0.87 5.21 1.67
CA THR A 107 -0.39 5.43 3.05
C THR A 107 -1.29 5.95 4.17
N ASP A 108 -2.63 6.05 4.05
CA ASP A 108 -3.45 6.33 5.28
C ASP A 108 -4.55 5.32 5.61
N VAL A 109 -4.76 4.33 4.75
CA VAL A 109 -6.03 3.58 4.77
C VAL A 109 -5.94 2.16 5.33
N LEU A 110 -4.79 1.48 5.25
CA LEU A 110 -4.69 0.11 5.76
C LEU A 110 -4.66 0.01 7.30
N MET A 111 -4.27 1.08 8.00
CA MET A 111 -4.33 1.15 9.46
C MET A 111 -5.36 2.19 9.91
N ARG A 112 -6.62 1.76 9.97
CA ARG A 112 -7.74 2.33 10.77
C ARG A 112 -8.68 3.39 10.16
N VAL A 113 -8.48 3.95 8.95
CA VAL A 113 -9.42 5.01 8.46
C VAL A 113 -10.10 4.78 7.09
N GLY A 114 -9.58 3.97 6.16
CA GLY A 114 -10.15 3.97 4.78
C GLY A 114 -10.81 2.68 4.29
N VAL A 115 -11.44 1.90 5.16
CA VAL A 115 -12.52 0.97 4.71
C VAL A 115 -13.85 1.72 4.58
N VAL A 116 -13.79 3.02 4.27
CA VAL A 116 -14.98 3.87 4.07
C VAL A 116 -15.17 4.26 2.61
N SER A 117 -14.15 4.20 1.74
CA SER A 117 -14.28 4.74 0.37
C SER A 117 -14.25 3.71 -0.76
N VAL A 118 -13.96 2.42 -0.52
CA VAL A 118 -14.13 1.37 -1.56
C VAL A 118 -15.48 0.64 -1.44
N LYS A 119 -16.45 1.27 -0.79
CA LYS A 119 -17.67 0.62 -0.30
C LYS A 119 -18.91 0.93 -1.13
N GLU A 120 -18.77 1.08 -2.45
CA GLU A 120 -19.93 1.45 -3.30
C GLU A 120 -20.51 0.33 -4.16
N SER A 121 -20.00 -0.92 -4.11
CA SER A 121 -20.62 -1.99 -4.94
C SER A 121 -20.82 -3.36 -4.31
N TRP A 122 -20.54 -3.55 -3.01
CA TRP A 122 -20.78 -4.86 -2.36
C TRP A 122 -21.54 -4.83 -1.03
N ILE A 123 -21.77 -3.67 -0.39
CA ILE A 123 -22.61 -3.63 0.84
C ILE A 123 -23.90 -2.88 0.57
N SER A 124 -24.71 -3.46 -0.32
CA SER A 124 -26.16 -3.23 -0.36
C SER A 124 -26.90 -3.98 0.77
N LEU A 125 -26.29 -4.17 1.95
CA LEU A 125 -26.89 -4.98 3.02
C LEU A 125 -26.89 -4.39 4.44
N GLN A 126 -26.29 -3.22 4.70
CA GLN A 126 -26.36 -2.57 6.03
C GLN A 126 -26.19 -1.03 5.94
N THR A 127 -27.21 -0.30 5.49
CA THR A 127 -27.11 1.16 5.20
C THR A 127 -27.94 2.06 6.13
N HIS A 128 -28.03 1.73 7.43
CA HIS A 128 -28.69 2.62 8.38
C HIS A 128 -27.81 2.90 9.60
N CYS A 129 -26.88 3.84 9.45
CA CYS A 129 -26.00 4.29 10.53
C CYS A 129 -26.59 5.52 11.24
N CYS A 130 -26.38 5.61 12.55
CA CYS A 130 -26.73 6.80 13.33
C CYS A 130 -25.58 7.82 13.33
N ASN A 131 -25.86 9.04 12.90
CA ASN A 131 -24.86 10.10 12.79
C ASN A 131 -24.41 10.67 14.15
N GLN A 132 -25.11 10.36 15.24
CA GLN A 132 -24.80 10.89 16.57
C GLN A 132 -23.96 9.95 17.44
N CYS A 133 -24.05 8.63 17.22
CA CYS A 133 -23.32 7.64 18.02
C CYS A 133 -22.58 6.56 17.20
N GLY A 134 -22.68 6.61 15.86
CA GLY A 134 -21.97 5.69 14.96
C GLY A 134 -22.50 4.26 14.94
N LYS A 135 -23.61 3.94 15.63
CA LYS A 135 -24.21 2.59 15.63
C LYS A 135 -24.85 2.29 14.28
N SER A 136 -24.62 1.09 13.74
CA SER A 136 -25.17 0.61 12.48
C SER A 136 -26.35 -0.35 12.68
N PHE A 137 -27.37 -0.21 11.84
CA PHE A 137 -28.62 -0.98 11.89
C PHE A 137 -28.92 -1.63 10.54
N ARG A 138 -29.53 -2.81 10.59
CA ARG A 138 -29.89 -3.63 9.42
C ARG A 138 -31.11 -3.13 8.65
N GLN A 139 -31.95 -2.27 9.25
CA GLN A 139 -33.17 -1.72 8.63
C GLN A 139 -33.44 -0.28 9.07
N SER A 140 -34.09 0.51 8.20
CA SER A 140 -34.45 1.92 8.46
C SER A 140 -35.39 2.08 9.65
N SER A 141 -36.28 1.11 9.87
CA SER A 141 -37.20 1.04 11.02
C SER A 141 -36.44 1.04 12.35
N TYR A 142 -35.34 0.27 12.44
CA TYR A 142 -34.50 0.21 13.62
C TYR A 142 -33.70 1.49 13.86
N LEU A 143 -33.22 2.13 12.79
CA LEU A 143 -32.57 3.43 12.90
C LEU A 143 -33.57 4.52 13.36
N LYS A 144 -34.78 4.57 12.80
CA LYS A 144 -35.81 5.53 13.24
C LYS A 144 -36.14 5.38 14.73
N ARG A 145 -36.31 4.13 15.19
CA ARG A 145 -36.52 3.85 16.62
C ARG A 145 -35.30 4.23 17.46
N HIS A 146 -34.08 4.04 16.94
CA HIS A 146 -32.86 4.42 17.62
C HIS A 146 -32.69 5.94 17.73
N MET A 147 -33.12 6.70 16.72
CA MET A 147 -33.10 8.18 16.76
C MET A 147 -33.99 8.75 17.87
N LEU A 148 -35.01 8.02 18.34
CA LEU A 148 -35.83 8.41 19.49
C LEU A 148 -35.07 8.44 20.82
N ILE A 149 -33.93 7.75 20.91
CA ILE A 149 -33.05 7.77 22.09
C ILE A 149 -32.22 9.06 22.12
N HIS A 150 -31.98 9.64 20.94
CA HIS A 150 -31.19 10.84 20.75
C HIS A 150 -32.03 12.12 20.75
N THR A 151 -33.25 12.05 20.23
CA THR A 151 -34.21 13.13 20.37
C THR A 151 -34.73 13.10 21.80
N GLU A 152 -34.29 14.08 22.61
CA GLU A 152 -34.60 14.26 24.03
C GLU A 152 -36.10 14.51 24.34
N GLU A 153 -37.04 13.87 23.65
CA GLU A 153 -38.48 13.92 23.96
C GLU A 153 -38.91 12.88 25.01
N ILE A 154 -38.01 12.49 25.92
CA ILE A 154 -38.43 11.98 27.23
C ILE A 154 -37.59 12.67 28.31
N SER A 155 -37.97 13.91 28.61
CA SER A 155 -37.77 14.48 29.93
C SER A 155 -39.11 15.01 30.46
N PHE A 156 -39.82 14.07 31.08
CA PHE A 156 -40.87 14.21 32.10
C PHE A 156 -42.15 15.00 31.76
N LEU A 157 -43.30 14.32 31.90
CA LEU A 157 -44.32 14.68 32.91
C LEU A 157 -45.31 13.52 33.10
N LEU A 158 -45.37 13.05 34.36
CA LEU A 158 -46.40 12.22 35.05
C LEU A 158 -46.86 10.90 34.40
#